data_AF-A0A524HWC5-F1
#
_entry.id   AF-A0A524HWC5-F1
#
_cell.length_a   1.000
_cell.length_b   1.000
_cell.length_c   1.000
_cell.angle_alpha   90.00
_cell.angle_beta   90.00
_cell.angle_gamma   90.00
#
_symmetry.space_group_name_H-M   'P 1'
#
loop_
_entity.id
_entity.type
_entity.pdbx_description
1 polymer ?
#
loop_
_entity_poly.entity_id
_entity_poly.type
_entity_poly.pdbx_seq_one_letter_code
_entity_poly.pdbx_strand_id
1 'polypeptide(L)'
;MLQTFSDWLVTTELSHLFADNIWTVVMSQTIHIIGVAVVMVSVAMINLRILGVAGRSQSIQSIVFQFSPWIWWAMLVLLLTGILQTLAEPAREIMNMTFRIKLLLLVVVCGITYYYAKALREDPHFFDAQGTHRAIGVTLASFSIVFWVVIVVCSRLVAYIGAIFA
;
A
#
# COMPACT_ATOMS: atom_id res chain seq x y z
N MET A 1 26.10 0.02 -9.44
CA MET A 1 24.76 -0.20 -10.03
C MET A 1 23.73 0.70 -9.35
N LEU A 2 23.17 0.36 -8.18
CA LEU A 2 22.14 1.19 -7.51
C LEU A 2 22.67 2.56 -7.03
N GLN A 3 23.91 2.60 -6.55
CA GLN A 3 24.54 3.85 -6.10
C GLN A 3 24.81 4.78 -7.28
N THR A 4 25.36 4.25 -8.37
CA THR A 4 25.53 4.95 -9.65
C THR A 4 24.23 5.53 -10.22
N PHE A 5 23.11 4.79 -10.08
CA PHE A 5 21.79 5.27 -10.50
C PHE A 5 21.28 6.40 -9.60
N SER A 6 21.48 6.29 -8.28
CA SER A 6 21.16 7.35 -7.33
C SER A 6 21.95 8.63 -7.62
N ASP A 7 23.26 8.50 -7.87
CA ASP A 7 24.13 9.64 -8.16
C ASP A 7 23.70 10.33 -9.46
N TRP A 8 23.34 9.56 -10.49
CA TRP A 8 22.77 10.11 -11.72
C TRP A 8 21.43 10.82 -11.49
N LEU A 9 20.53 10.25 -10.68
CA LEU A 9 19.24 10.88 -10.35
C LEU A 9 19.41 12.25 -9.68
N VAL A 10 20.39 12.38 -8.77
CA VAL A 10 20.69 13.64 -8.09
C VAL A 10 21.12 14.72 -9.09
N THR A 11 21.77 14.37 -10.21
CA THR A 11 22.17 15.35 -11.24
C THR A 11 21.03 15.93 -12.07
N THR A 12 19.80 15.43 -11.91
CA THR A 12 18.64 15.93 -12.68
C THR A 12 18.07 17.21 -12.09
N GLU A 13 17.67 18.17 -12.94
CA GLU A 13 17.04 19.43 -12.50
C GLU A 13 15.76 19.19 -11.68
N LEU A 14 15.02 18.12 -11.98
CA LEU A 14 13.85 17.70 -11.20
C LEU A 14 14.20 17.32 -9.75
N SER A 15 15.33 16.64 -9.53
CA SER A 15 15.76 16.27 -8.18
C SER A 15 16.10 17.52 -7.36
N HIS A 16 16.83 18.46 -7.94
CA HIS A 16 17.15 19.74 -7.31
C HIS A 16 15.89 20.57 -6.99
N LEU A 17 14.96 20.71 -7.95
CA LEU A 17 13.71 21.46 -7.76
C LEU A 17 12.86 20.92 -6.60
N PHE A 18 12.83 19.60 -6.41
CA PHE A 18 12.06 18.98 -5.34
C PHE A 18 12.81 18.92 -4.00
N ALA A 19 14.14 18.76 -4.03
CA ALA A 19 14.98 18.74 -2.84
C ALA A 19 15.12 20.12 -2.19
N ASP A 20 15.20 21.19 -2.99
CA ASP A 20 15.41 22.56 -2.49
C ASP A 20 14.18 23.13 -1.76
N ASN A 21 13.00 22.53 -1.94
CA ASN A 21 11.76 22.98 -1.32
C ASN A 21 11.25 21.98 -0.28
N ILE A 22 11.46 22.30 1.00
CA ILE A 22 11.00 21.49 2.13
C ILE A 22 9.49 21.19 2.10
N TRP A 23 8.67 22.10 1.56
CA TRP A 23 7.22 21.91 1.48
C TRP A 23 6.84 20.81 0.50
N THR A 24 7.63 20.57 -0.54
CA THR A 24 7.43 19.45 -1.48
C THR A 24 7.51 18.12 -0.75
N VAL A 25 8.53 17.95 0.10
CA VAL A 25 8.71 16.74 0.91
C VAL A 25 7.59 16.60 1.95
N VAL A 26 7.27 17.67 2.69
CA VAL A 26 6.24 17.63 3.75
C VAL A 26 4.84 17.37 3.17
N MET A 27 4.46 18.05 2.08
CA MET A 27 3.15 17.89 1.46
C MET A 27 3.00 16.52 0.81
N SER A 28 4.03 16.07 0.07
CA SER A 28 3.99 14.72 -0.51
C SER A 28 3.89 13.65 0.57
N GLN A 29 4.62 13.78 1.68
CA GLN A 29 4.53 12.87 2.83
C GLN A 29 3.15 12.88 3.47
N THR A 30 2.53 14.05 3.62
CA THR A 30 1.18 14.16 4.18
C THR A 30 0.15 13.47 3.29
N ILE A 31 0.18 13.76 1.98
CA ILE A 31 -0.70 13.13 0.99
C ILE A 31 -0.48 11.61 0.95
N HIS A 32 0.78 11.17 1.06
CA HIS A 32 1.12 9.75 1.10
C HIS A 32 0.49 9.06 2.32
N ILE A 33 0.59 9.64 3.51
CA ILE A 33 -0.01 9.07 4.74
C ILE A 33 -1.53 8.98 4.61
N ILE A 34 -2.18 10.00 4.06
CA ILE A 34 -3.64 9.98 3.81
C ILE A 34 -3.99 8.86 2.83
N GLY A 35 -3.22 8.69 1.74
CA GLY A 35 -3.39 7.60 0.78
C GLY A 35 -3.30 6.23 1.46
N VAL A 36 -2.32 6.02 2.34
CA VAL A 36 -2.18 4.77 3.12
C VAL A 36 -3.41 4.54 3.99
N ALA A 37 -3.90 5.58 4.68
CA ALA A 37 -5.09 5.48 5.52
C ALA A 37 -6.33 5.07 4.71
N VAL A 38 -6.54 5.65 3.53
CA VAL A 38 -7.66 5.30 2.64
C VAL A 38 -7.61 3.83 2.23
N VAL A 39 -6.43 3.33 1.84
CA VAL A 39 -6.28 1.91 1.47
C VAL A 39 -6.54 1.02 2.67
N MET A 40 -5.97 1.37 3.82
CA MET A 40 -6.09 0.57 5.04
C MET A 40 -7.55 0.44 5.48
N VAL A 41 -8.31 1.55 5.50
CA VAL A 41 -9.74 1.54 5.83
C VAL A 41 -10.52 0.72 4.79
N SER A 42 -10.23 0.90 3.51
CA SER A 42 -10.93 0.17 2.43
C SER A 42 -10.73 -1.34 2.52
N VAL A 43 -9.48 -1.78 2.71
CA VAL A 43 -9.14 -3.20 2.86
C VAL A 43 -9.68 -3.75 4.19
N ALA A 44 -9.61 -2.99 5.28
CA ALA A 44 -10.19 -3.39 6.55
C ALA A 44 -11.70 -3.63 6.45
N MET A 45 -12.44 -2.76 5.76
CA MET A 45 -13.88 -2.94 5.53
C MET A 45 -14.20 -4.20 4.73
N ILE A 46 -13.43 -4.48 3.67
CA ILE A 46 -13.55 -5.72 2.88
C ILE A 46 -13.27 -6.94 3.76
N ASN A 47 -12.17 -6.94 4.52
CA ASN A 47 -11.77 -8.07 5.36
C ASN A 47 -12.76 -8.31 6.50
N LEU A 48 -13.22 -7.26 7.19
CA LEU A 48 -14.25 -7.35 8.23
C LEU A 48 -15.57 -7.91 7.68
N ARG A 49 -15.89 -7.62 6.42
CA ARG A 49 -17.05 -8.21 5.76
C ARG A 49 -16.87 -9.70 5.48
N ILE A 50 -15.70 -10.11 4.98
CA ILE A 50 -15.37 -11.52 4.72
C ILE A 50 -15.39 -12.32 6.04
N LEU A 51 -14.89 -11.74 7.12
CA LEU A 51 -14.93 -12.32 8.47
C LEU A 51 -16.34 -12.33 9.09
N GLY A 52 -17.32 -11.67 8.46
CA GLY A 52 -18.69 -11.57 8.96
C GLY A 52 -18.83 -10.69 10.21
N VAL A 53 -17.90 -9.77 10.46
CA VAL A 53 -17.93 -8.85 11.60
C VAL A 53 -18.70 -7.57 11.26
N ALA A 54 -18.51 -7.01 10.06
CA ALA A 54 -19.14 -5.76 9.61
C ALA A 54 -19.87 -5.93 8.27
N GLY A 55 -20.84 -5.05 7.96
CA GLY A 55 -21.50 -5.01 6.65
C GLY A 55 -22.40 -6.21 6.32
N ARG A 56 -22.92 -6.93 7.33
CA ARG A 56 -23.70 -8.17 7.17
C ARG A 56 -24.95 -8.03 6.29
N SER A 57 -25.48 -6.83 6.12
CA SER A 57 -26.64 -6.54 5.28
C SER A 57 -26.33 -6.46 3.78
N GLN A 58 -25.06 -6.37 3.39
CA GLN A 58 -24.62 -6.26 2.00
C GLN A 58 -23.84 -7.52 1.59
N SER A 59 -23.87 -7.90 0.31
CA SER A 59 -23.04 -9.02 -0.18
C SER A 59 -21.55 -8.68 -0.12
N ILE A 60 -20.67 -9.70 -0.04
CA ILE A 60 -19.22 -9.49 -0.10
C ILE A 60 -18.85 -8.76 -1.39
N GLN A 61 -19.51 -9.11 -2.49
CA GLN A 61 -19.33 -8.47 -3.79
C GLN A 61 -19.62 -6.96 -3.74
N SER A 62 -20.76 -6.56 -3.17
CA SER A 62 -21.14 -5.14 -3.12
C SER A 62 -20.10 -4.29 -2.40
N ILE A 63 -19.59 -4.78 -1.25
CA ILE A 63 -18.55 -4.09 -0.48
C ILE A 63 -17.23 -4.03 -1.27
N VAL A 64 -16.78 -5.13 -1.88
CA VAL A 64 -15.55 -5.10 -2.68
C VAL A 64 -15.67 -4.14 -3.87
N PHE A 65 -16.78 -4.12 -4.59
CA PHE A 65 -16.98 -3.19 -5.70
C PHE A 65 -17.06 -1.73 -5.26
N GLN A 66 -17.58 -1.47 -4.05
CA GLN A 66 -17.62 -0.12 -3.48
C GLN A 66 -16.23 0.40 -3.07
N PHE A 67 -15.42 -0.44 -2.43
CA PHE A 67 -14.11 -0.04 -1.90
C PHE A 67 -12.95 -0.21 -2.90
N SER A 68 -13.09 -1.05 -3.92
CA SER A 68 -12.05 -1.29 -4.93
C SER A 68 -11.61 -0.01 -5.67
N PRO A 69 -12.51 0.88 -6.15
CA PRO A 69 -12.09 2.14 -6.77
C PRO A 69 -11.24 3.03 -5.85
N TRP A 70 -11.59 3.09 -4.55
CA TRP A 70 -10.82 3.86 -3.56
C TRP A 70 -9.42 3.29 -3.37
N ILE A 71 -9.28 1.96 -3.33
CA ILE A 71 -7.98 1.31 -3.26
C ILE A 71 -7.15 1.66 -4.49
N TRP A 72 -7.70 1.56 -5.71
CA TRP A 72 -6.95 1.86 -6.93
C TRP A 72 -6.53 3.34 -7.04
N TRP A 73 -7.43 4.28 -6.73
CA TRP A 73 -7.09 5.70 -6.73
C TRP A 73 -6.04 6.04 -5.67
N ALA A 74 -6.19 5.50 -4.46
CA ALA A 74 -5.22 5.72 -3.41
C ALA A 74 -3.85 5.07 -3.75
N MET A 75 -3.84 3.90 -4.40
CA MET A 75 -2.60 3.28 -4.90
C MET A 75 -1.90 4.15 -5.95
N LEU A 76 -2.66 4.77 -6.85
CA LEU A 76 -2.09 5.71 -7.83
C LEU A 76 -1.47 6.94 -7.14
N VAL A 77 -2.18 7.54 -6.18
CA VAL A 77 -1.67 8.67 -5.39
C VAL A 77 -0.41 8.28 -4.62
N LEU A 78 -0.39 7.10 -4.01
CA LEU A 78 0.76 6.56 -3.28
C LEU A 78 1.97 6.33 -4.19
N LEU A 79 1.75 5.86 -5.41
CA LEU A 79 2.80 5.69 -6.41
C LEU A 79 3.40 7.04 -6.80
N LEU A 80 2.56 8.02 -7.15
CA LEU A 80 3.02 9.34 -7.57
C LEU A 80 3.77 10.08 -6.46
N THR A 81 3.23 10.05 -5.24
CA THR A 81 3.89 10.66 -4.07
C THR A 81 5.18 9.94 -3.71
N GLY A 82 5.23 8.61 -3.80
CA GLY A 82 6.45 7.83 -3.55
C GLY A 82 7.56 8.11 -4.57
N ILE A 83 7.20 8.27 -5.85
CA ILE A 83 8.16 8.69 -6.90
C ILE A 83 8.70 10.08 -6.57
N LEU A 84 7.82 11.03 -6.23
CA LEU A 84 8.22 12.39 -5.88
C LEU A 84 9.18 12.42 -4.67
N GLN A 85 8.90 11.63 -3.63
CA GLN A 85 9.78 11.50 -2.47
C GLN A 85 11.14 10.90 -2.83
N THR A 86 11.15 9.89 -3.71
CA THR A 86 12.39 9.28 -4.21
C THR A 86 13.21 10.28 -5.03
N LEU A 87 12.57 11.15 -5.82
CA LEU A 87 13.25 12.19 -6.57
C LEU A 87 13.79 13.31 -5.66
N ALA A 88 13.07 13.63 -4.58
CA ALA A 88 13.49 14.64 -3.62
C ALA A 88 14.67 14.18 -2.74
N GLU A 89 14.72 12.90 -2.34
CA GLU A 89 15.82 12.34 -1.53
C GLU A 89 16.35 10.99 -2.07
N PRO A 90 16.98 10.96 -3.28
CA PRO A 90 17.32 9.70 -3.96
C PRO A 90 18.29 8.81 -3.18
N ALA A 91 19.35 9.42 -2.62
CA ALA A 91 20.36 8.70 -1.85
C ALA A 91 19.78 8.07 -0.57
N ARG A 92 18.79 8.74 0.04
CA ARG A 92 18.18 8.29 1.29
C ARG A 92 17.16 7.19 1.05
N GLU A 93 16.35 7.29 0.01
CA GLU A 93 15.30 6.33 -0.29
C GLU A 93 15.84 5.07 -1.02
N ILE A 94 16.69 5.22 -2.04
CA ILE A 94 17.16 4.09 -2.86
C ILE A 94 18.13 3.20 -2.08
N MET A 95 18.95 3.77 -1.18
CA MET A 95 19.89 3.01 -0.36
C MET A 95 19.23 2.34 0.84
N ASN A 96 18.08 2.83 1.29
CA ASN A 96 17.40 2.27 2.46
C ASN A 96 16.72 0.94 2.12
N MET A 97 17.17 -0.12 2.79
CA MET A 97 16.63 -1.47 2.63
C MET A 97 15.12 -1.52 2.91
N THR A 98 14.61 -0.69 3.82
CA THR A 98 13.20 -0.71 4.20
C THR A 98 12.30 -0.14 3.10
N PHE A 99 12.78 0.84 2.33
CA PHE A 99 12.07 1.34 1.16
C PHE A 99 11.92 0.25 0.08
N ARG A 100 12.97 -0.54 -0.15
CA ARG A 100 12.95 -1.66 -1.11
C ARG A 100 11.97 -2.75 -0.70
N ILE A 101 11.95 -3.11 0.59
CA ILE A 101 10.98 -4.06 1.15
C ILE A 101 9.55 -3.52 0.96
N LYS A 102 9.32 -2.23 1.23
CA LYS A 102 8.02 -1.58 1.01
C LYS A 102 7.55 -1.69 -0.45
N LEU A 103 8.44 -1.49 -1.43
CA LEU A 103 8.12 -1.66 -2.84
C LEU A 103 7.76 -3.10 -3.20
N LEU A 104 8.46 -4.10 -2.66
CA LEU A 104 8.12 -5.51 -2.86
C LEU A 104 6.74 -5.86 -2.28
N LEU A 105 6.46 -5.42 -1.05
CA LEU A 105 5.14 -5.61 -0.44
C LEU A 105 4.02 -4.93 -1.24
N LEU A 106 4.28 -3.76 -1.82
CA LEU A 106 3.31 -3.06 -2.68
C LEU A 106 2.93 -3.93 -3.89
N VAL A 107 3.92 -4.51 -4.59
CA VAL A 107 3.67 -5.40 -5.74
C VAL A 107 2.82 -6.60 -5.33
N VAL A 108 3.13 -7.22 -4.18
CA VAL A 108 2.36 -8.35 -3.64
C VAL A 108 0.92 -7.95 -3.34
N VAL A 109 0.70 -6.82 -2.66
CA VAL A 109 -0.65 -6.35 -2.30
C VAL A 109 -1.47 -5.96 -3.54
N CYS A 110 -0.85 -5.32 -4.53
CA CYS A 110 -1.49 -5.04 -5.82
C CYS A 110 -1.92 -6.35 -6.53
N GLY A 111 -1.05 -7.37 -6.52
CA GLY A 111 -1.36 -8.69 -7.07
C GLY A 111 -2.53 -9.37 -6.37
N ILE A 112 -2.55 -9.35 -5.03
CA ILE A 112 -3.66 -9.88 -4.22
C ILE A 112 -4.95 -9.12 -4.52
N THR A 113 -4.92 -7.79 -4.56
CA THR A 113 -6.09 -6.94 -4.81
C THR A 113 -6.66 -7.18 -6.22
N TYR A 114 -5.79 -7.29 -7.23
CA TYR A 114 -6.19 -7.62 -8.58
C TYR A 114 -6.82 -9.02 -8.66
N TYR A 115 -6.22 -10.01 -8.00
CA TYR A 115 -6.77 -11.37 -7.93
C TYR A 115 -8.16 -11.38 -7.29
N TYR A 116 -8.35 -10.69 -6.15
CA TYR A 116 -9.67 -10.55 -5.51
C TYR A 116 -10.70 -9.94 -6.46
N ALA A 117 -10.36 -8.82 -7.11
CA ALA A 117 -11.26 -8.15 -8.04
C ALA A 117 -11.61 -9.04 -9.25
N LYS A 118 -10.65 -9.82 -9.75
CA LYS A 118 -10.87 -10.77 -10.84
C LYS A 118 -11.74 -11.95 -10.41
N ALA A 119 -11.42 -12.59 -9.29
CA ALA A 119 -12.17 -13.74 -8.75
C ALA A 119 -13.64 -13.38 -8.50
N LEU A 120 -13.94 -12.20 -7.94
CA LEU A 120 -15.32 -11.72 -7.75
C LEU A 120 -16.05 -11.34 -9.04
N ARG A 121 -15.32 -10.96 -10.09
CA ARG A 121 -15.92 -10.69 -11.40
C ARG A 121 -16.29 -11.98 -12.12
N GLU A 122 -15.47 -13.02 -11.97
CA GLU A 122 -15.69 -14.34 -12.56
C GLU A 122 -16.77 -15.13 -11.82
N ASP A 123 -16.77 -15.10 -10.49
CA ASP A 123 -17.80 -15.71 -9.65
C ASP A 123 -18.22 -14.76 -8.51
N PRO A 124 -19.40 -14.12 -8.63
CA PRO A 124 -20.00 -13.25 -7.61
C PRO A 124 -20.13 -13.89 -6.23
N HIS A 125 -20.25 -15.22 -6.16
CA HIS A 125 -20.46 -15.99 -4.95
C HIS A 125 -19.22 -16.77 -4.50
N PHE A 126 -18.06 -16.52 -5.12
CA PHE A 126 -16.81 -17.25 -4.85
C PHE A 126 -16.50 -17.33 -3.35
N PHE A 127 -16.67 -16.22 -2.62
CA PHE A 127 -16.45 -16.15 -1.17
C PHE A 127 -17.72 -16.32 -0.31
N ASP A 128 -18.90 -16.37 -0.93
CA ASP A 128 -20.18 -16.68 -0.27
C ASP A 128 -20.44 -18.20 -0.19
N ALA A 129 -19.76 -19.00 -1.03
CA ALA A 129 -19.89 -20.46 -1.06
C ALA A 129 -19.48 -21.13 0.26
N GLN A 130 -20.31 -22.06 0.75
CA GLN A 130 -20.01 -22.86 1.94
C GLN A 130 -18.84 -23.82 1.69
N GLY A 131 -18.07 -24.12 2.75
CA GLY A 131 -16.93 -25.05 2.68
C GLY A 131 -15.58 -24.37 2.41
N THR A 132 -14.78 -24.95 1.52
CA THR A 132 -13.36 -24.60 1.32
C THR A 132 -13.15 -23.15 0.89
N HIS A 133 -14.01 -22.58 0.04
CA HIS A 133 -13.84 -21.21 -0.47
C HIS A 133 -14.04 -20.14 0.62
N ARG A 134 -14.96 -20.34 1.56
CA ARG A 134 -15.12 -19.46 2.73
C ARG A 134 -13.91 -19.55 3.67
N ALA A 135 -13.37 -20.75 3.89
CA ALA A 135 -12.17 -20.93 4.73
C ALA A 135 -10.94 -20.21 4.14
N ILE A 136 -10.76 -20.28 2.82
CA ILE A 136 -9.70 -19.54 2.10
C ILE A 136 -9.90 -18.03 2.28
N GLY A 137 -11.14 -17.53 2.10
CA GLY A 137 -11.47 -16.11 2.28
C GLY A 137 -11.14 -15.58 3.68
N VAL A 138 -11.54 -16.32 4.72
CA VAL A 138 -11.26 -15.96 6.12
C VAL A 138 -9.77 -15.97 6.43
N THR A 139 -9.04 -16.96 5.91
CA THR A 139 -7.60 -17.08 6.11
C THR A 139 -6.85 -15.92 5.46
N LEU A 140 -7.13 -15.63 4.18
CA LEU A 140 -6.51 -14.50 3.49
C LEU A 140 -6.89 -13.16 4.14
N ALA A 141 -8.14 -12.96 4.54
CA ALA A 141 -8.57 -11.73 5.20
C ALA A 141 -7.81 -11.51 6.52
N SER A 142 -7.59 -12.57 7.29
CA SER A 142 -6.84 -12.52 8.55
C SER A 142 -5.37 -12.17 8.30
N PHE A 143 -4.70 -12.85 7.37
CA PHE A 143 -3.33 -12.54 6.99
C PHE A 143 -3.19 -11.13 6.42
N SER A 144 -4.16 -10.68 5.62
CA SER A 144 -4.18 -9.33 5.05
C SER A 144 -4.21 -8.26 6.14
N ILE A 145 -5.07 -8.41 7.17
CA ILE A 145 -5.09 -7.47 8.30
C ILE A 145 -3.74 -7.46 9.02
N VAL A 146 -3.17 -8.64 9.32
CA VAL A 146 -1.87 -8.74 9.98
C VAL A 146 -0.77 -8.05 9.17
N PHE A 147 -0.72 -8.30 7.85
CA PHE A 147 0.27 -7.67 6.98
C PHE A 147 0.09 -6.14 6.92
N TRP A 148 -1.14 -5.63 6.88
CA TRP A 148 -1.39 -4.18 6.92
C TRP A 148 -0.92 -3.55 8.22
N VAL A 149 -1.18 -4.19 9.36
CA VAL A 149 -0.67 -3.73 10.67
C VAL A 149 0.86 -3.73 10.68
N VAL A 150 1.50 -4.81 10.20
CA VAL A 150 2.95 -4.91 10.12
C VAL A 150 3.54 -3.84 9.19
N ILE A 151 2.93 -3.55 8.04
CA ILE A 151 3.35 -2.47 7.13
C ILE A 151 3.34 -1.12 7.84
N VAL A 152 2.27 -0.81 8.59
CA VAL A 152 2.15 0.46 9.32
C VAL A 152 3.20 0.54 10.43
N VAL A 153 3.37 -0.53 11.22
CA VAL A 153 4.38 -0.58 12.28
C VAL A 153 5.79 -0.45 11.70
N CYS A 154 6.12 -1.19 10.64
CA CYS A 154 7.40 -1.09 9.94
C CYS A 154 7.64 0.31 9.39
N SER A 155 6.63 0.99 8.84
CA SER A 155 6.78 2.36 8.34
C SER A 155 7.17 3.36 9.44
N ARG A 156 6.69 3.14 10.68
CA ARG A 156 7.16 3.88 11.85
C ARG A 156 8.54 3.46 12.31
N LEU A 157 8.87 2.17 12.25
CA LEU A 157 10.20 1.66 12.63
C LEU A 157 11.31 2.17 11.72
N VAL A 158 11.05 2.53 10.45
CA VAL A 158 12.03 3.22 9.58
C VAL A 158 12.58 4.48 10.23
N ALA A 159 11.71 5.27 10.88
CA ALA A 159 12.11 6.50 11.55
C ALA A 159 12.98 6.24 12.80
N TYR A 160 12.81 5.09 13.45
CA TYR A 160 13.53 4.74 14.67
C TYR A 160 14.81 3.95 14.40
N ILE A 161 14.80 3.00 13.47
CA ILE A 161 15.97 2.22 13.07
C ILE A 161 17.00 3.13 12.38
N GLY A 162 16.56 4.08 11.56
CA GLY A 162 17.47 5.10 11.01
C GLY A 162 18.11 6.02 12.07
N ALA A 163 17.53 6.12 13.27
CA ALA A 163 18.08 6.88 14.39
C ALA A 163 18.95 6.03 15.34
N ILE A 164 18.84 4.69 15.28
CA ILE A 164 19.63 3.75 16.10
C ILE A 164 20.92 3.32 15.39
N PHE A 165 20.94 3.36 14.05
CA PHE A 165 22.10 3.00 13.23
C PHE A 165 22.78 4.20 12.53
N ALA A 166 22.48 5.44 12.96
CA ALA A 166 23.18 6.66 12.59
C ALA A 166 24.06 7.14 13.75
#